data_AF-A0A6S7IID3-F1
#
_entry.id   AF-A0A6S7IID3-F1
#
_cell.length_a   1.000
_cell.length_b   1.000
_cell.length_c   1.000
_cell.angle_alpha   90.00
_cell.angle_beta   90.00
_cell.angle_gamma   90.00
#
_symmetry.space_group_name_H-M   'P 1'
#
loop_
_entity.id
_entity.type
_entity.pdbx_description
1 polymer ?
#
loop_
_entity_poly.entity_id
_entity_poly.type
_entity_poly.pdbx_seq_one_letter_code
_entity_poly.pdbx_strand_id
1 'polypeptide(L)'
;MLYVFLVDTGAMLTFEMELAMESVETLMTSITSTFMIPMEKQVLIMQGGETLDPSHRICNYSSAGTEQNPIFLFSKTTIESPMPPSPSLNLGSETSLKEEVERSLQLPPTYETLVSRAKLAMRFQDMGSELLQSCVTLINEQHLQRQGWLAVVANLENIASTFETRGSILEQTYTEFLEIIPQYKSLLDR
;
A
#
# COMPACT_ATOMS: atom_id res chain seq x y z
N MET A 1 -1.88 -11.60 -13.16
CA MET A 1 -1.04 -10.83 -12.23
C MET A 1 -1.76 -10.70 -10.90
N LEU A 2 -1.04 -10.93 -9.81
CA LEU A 2 -1.44 -10.61 -8.45
C LEU A 2 -0.86 -9.23 -8.10
N TYR A 3 -1.67 -8.36 -7.51
CA TYR A 3 -1.30 -6.98 -7.21
C TYR A 3 -1.17 -6.75 -5.70
N VAL A 4 -0.03 -6.21 -5.28
CA VAL A 4 0.23 -5.77 -3.90
C VAL A 4 0.62 -4.31 -3.94
N PHE A 5 -0.06 -3.47 -3.18
CA PHE A 5 0.20 -2.03 -3.17
C PHE A 5 0.99 -1.65 -1.91
N LEU A 6 2.23 -1.21 -2.09
CA LEU A 6 3.08 -0.70 -1.02
C LEU A 6 2.63 0.72 -0.66
N VAL A 7 1.86 0.83 0.42
CA VAL A 7 1.18 2.07 0.80
C VAL A 7 2.18 3.17 1.16
N ASP A 8 3.30 2.81 1.77
CA ASP A 8 4.26 3.77 2.30
C ASP A 8 4.86 4.67 1.20
N THR A 9 5.16 4.09 0.02
CA THR A 9 5.80 4.80 -1.09
C THR A 9 4.87 5.03 -2.29
N GLY A 10 3.68 4.43 -2.28
CA GLY A 10 2.71 4.53 -3.37
C GLY A 10 3.01 3.62 -4.56
N ALA A 11 3.71 2.51 -4.35
CA ALA A 11 4.18 1.65 -5.44
C ALA A 11 3.29 0.40 -5.62
N MET A 12 2.89 0.13 -6.86
CA MET A 12 2.21 -1.12 -7.22
C MET A 12 3.23 -2.22 -7.52
N LEU A 13 3.24 -3.27 -6.70
CA LEU A 13 4.04 -4.47 -6.88
C LEU A 13 3.22 -5.51 -7.63
N THR A 14 3.80 -6.10 -8.65
CA THR A 14 3.15 -7.10 -9.49
C THR A 14 3.84 -8.45 -9.33
N PHE A 15 3.03 -9.48 -9.10
CA PHE A 15 3.48 -10.85 -8.95
C PHE A 15 2.76 -11.77 -9.95
N GLU A 16 3.37 -12.91 -10.22
CA GLU A 16 2.77 -13.95 -11.05
C GLU A 16 1.46 -14.46 -10.42
N MET A 17 0.46 -14.74 -11.26
CA MET A 17 -0.86 -15.16 -10.78
C MET A 17 -0.81 -16.50 -10.04
N GLU A 18 0.17 -17.36 -10.34
CA GLU A 18 0.38 -18.64 -9.65
C GLU A 18 0.55 -18.45 -8.13
N LEU A 19 1.12 -17.33 -7.72
CA LEU A 19 1.30 -16.99 -6.31
C LEU A 19 -0.04 -16.83 -5.57
N ALA A 20 -1.14 -16.54 -6.27
CA ALA A 20 -2.47 -16.47 -5.66
C ALA A 20 -3.00 -17.83 -5.17
N MET A 21 -2.45 -18.94 -5.70
CA MET A 21 -2.79 -20.30 -5.26
C MET A 21 -1.95 -20.77 -4.05
N GLU A 22 -0.90 -20.02 -3.75
CA GLU A 22 0.03 -20.30 -2.66
C GLU A 22 -0.44 -19.66 -1.34
N SER A 23 0.29 -19.96 -0.27
CA SER A 23 0.08 -19.35 1.04
C SER A 23 0.49 -17.88 1.07
N VAL A 24 -0.09 -17.11 1.99
CA VAL A 24 0.33 -15.73 2.27
C VAL A 24 1.80 -15.69 2.71
N GLU A 25 2.27 -16.69 3.44
CA GLU A 25 3.70 -16.82 3.81
C GLU A 25 4.61 -16.91 2.57
N THR A 26 4.19 -17.63 1.53
CA THR A 26 4.92 -17.71 0.25
C THR A 26 5.01 -16.33 -0.42
N LEU A 27 3.91 -15.56 -0.42
CA LEU A 27 3.91 -14.18 -0.90
C LEU A 27 4.86 -13.30 -0.08
N MET A 28 4.81 -13.39 1.25
CA MET A 28 5.70 -12.61 2.12
C MET A 28 7.18 -12.93 1.88
N THR A 29 7.49 -14.19 1.60
CA THR A 29 8.83 -14.63 1.20
C THR A 29 9.24 -14.02 -0.14
N SER A 30 8.32 -13.99 -1.12
CA SER A 30 8.54 -13.37 -2.43
C SER A 30 8.75 -11.85 -2.35
N ILE A 31 8.00 -11.17 -1.48
CA ILE A 31 8.20 -9.75 -1.18
C ILE A 31 9.58 -9.52 -0.57
N THR A 32 10.00 -10.38 0.37
CA THR A 32 11.32 -10.27 1.01
C THR A 32 12.44 -10.42 -0.01
N SER A 33 12.38 -11.43 -0.88
CA SER A 33 13.44 -11.68 -1.86
C SER A 33 13.53 -10.61 -2.94
N THR A 34 12.39 -10.05 -3.35
CA THR A 34 12.32 -9.11 -4.49
C THR A 34 12.50 -7.66 -4.05
N PHE A 35 11.92 -7.28 -2.90
CA PHE A 35 11.84 -5.88 -2.44
C PHE A 35 12.59 -5.62 -1.14
N MET A 36 13.25 -6.63 -0.56
CA MET A 36 14.09 -6.51 0.65
C MET A 36 13.33 -5.99 1.88
N ILE A 37 12.02 -6.28 1.98
CA ILE A 37 11.20 -5.99 3.16
C ILE A 37 11.13 -7.28 3.99
N PRO A 38 11.76 -7.37 5.18
CA PRO A 38 11.73 -8.58 6.01
C PRO A 38 10.31 -8.99 6.40
N MET A 39 10.03 -10.29 6.45
CA MET A 39 8.67 -10.81 6.72
C MET A 39 8.04 -10.26 8.00
N GLU A 40 8.80 -10.16 9.10
CA GLU A 40 8.34 -9.61 10.38
C GLU A 40 8.03 -8.10 10.34
N LYS A 41 8.53 -7.42 9.31
CA LYS A 41 8.29 -6.01 9.02
C LYS A 41 7.19 -5.79 7.99
N GLN A 42 6.62 -6.84 7.40
CA GLN A 42 5.49 -6.74 6.48
C GLN A 42 4.17 -6.77 7.25
N VAL A 43 3.28 -5.84 6.95
CA VAL A 43 1.89 -5.85 7.40
C VAL A 43 1.01 -5.90 6.17
N LEU A 44 0.36 -7.05 5.97
CA LEU A 44 -0.56 -7.28 4.85
C LEU A 44 -2.00 -7.16 5.34
N ILE A 45 -2.77 -6.31 4.67
CA ILE A 45 -4.15 -6.01 5.02
C ILE A 45 -4.98 -5.85 3.75
N MET A 46 -6.23 -6.27 3.81
CA MET A 46 -7.17 -6.11 2.70
C MET A 46 -8.05 -4.87 2.87
N GLN A 47 -8.66 -4.44 1.77
CA GLN A 47 -9.79 -3.54 1.84
C GLN A 47 -10.86 -4.08 2.81
N GLY A 48 -11.30 -3.25 3.76
CA GLY A 48 -12.22 -3.65 4.84
C GLY A 48 -11.53 -3.99 6.16
N GLY A 49 -10.20 -4.00 6.20
CA GLY A 49 -9.45 -4.12 7.45
C GLY A 49 -9.20 -5.55 7.93
N GLU A 50 -9.37 -6.53 7.05
CA GLU A 50 -9.04 -7.93 7.34
C GLU A 50 -7.53 -8.16 7.16
N THR A 51 -6.90 -8.74 8.19
CA THR A 51 -5.49 -9.15 8.15
C THR A 51 -5.36 -10.51 7.49
N LEU A 52 -4.36 -10.68 6.64
CA LEU A 52 -4.10 -11.96 6.00
C LEU A 52 -3.35 -12.90 6.96
N ASP A 53 -3.84 -14.12 7.11
CA ASP A 53 -3.21 -15.18 7.89
C ASP A 53 -2.11 -15.83 7.05
N PRO A 54 -0.86 -15.90 7.53
CA PRO A 54 0.26 -16.50 6.81
C PRO A 54 -0.02 -17.93 6.31
N SER A 55 -0.81 -18.71 7.07
CA SER A 55 -1.11 -20.11 6.77
C SER A 55 -2.22 -20.31 5.73
N HIS A 56 -3.03 -19.27 5.48
CA HIS A 56 -4.09 -19.33 4.49
C HIS A 56 -3.57 -19.09 3.08
N ARG A 57 -4.29 -19.65 2.10
CA ARG A 57 -4.05 -19.34 0.69
C ARG A 57 -4.61 -17.99 0.33
N ILE A 58 -3.94 -17.28 -0.57
CA ILE A 58 -4.38 -15.95 -1.01
C ILE A 58 -5.76 -16.02 -1.67
N CYS A 59 -6.03 -17.05 -2.46
CA CYS A 59 -7.34 -17.25 -3.11
C CYS A 59 -8.51 -17.46 -2.13
N ASN A 60 -8.27 -17.75 -0.85
CA ASN A 60 -9.33 -17.80 0.16
C ASN A 60 -9.91 -16.42 0.44
N TYR A 61 -9.14 -15.37 0.15
CA TYR A 61 -9.54 -13.99 0.29
C TYR A 61 -10.21 -13.50 -0.99
N SER A 62 -11.54 -13.47 -0.97
CA SER A 62 -12.35 -13.10 -2.13
C SER A 62 -12.01 -11.69 -2.60
N SER A 63 -11.75 -11.54 -3.91
CA SER A 63 -11.47 -10.25 -4.56
C SER A 63 -10.16 -9.56 -4.16
N ALA A 64 -9.28 -10.22 -3.40
CA ALA A 64 -7.98 -9.68 -3.03
C ALA A 64 -6.96 -9.77 -4.16
N GLY A 65 -6.08 -8.77 -4.26
CA GLY A 65 -4.92 -8.82 -5.15
C GLY A 65 -5.25 -8.54 -6.62
N THR A 66 -6.31 -7.78 -6.88
CA THR A 66 -6.66 -7.27 -8.21
C THR A 66 -6.14 -5.84 -8.38
N GLU A 67 -6.14 -5.31 -9.61
CA GLU A 67 -5.65 -3.94 -9.86
C GLU A 67 -6.48 -2.88 -9.10
N GLN A 68 -7.80 -3.10 -9.00
CA GLN A 68 -8.72 -2.17 -8.30
C GLN A 68 -8.83 -2.42 -6.80
N ASN A 69 -8.49 -3.64 -6.36
CA ASN A 69 -8.48 -4.04 -4.95
C ASN A 69 -7.20 -4.85 -4.67
N PRO A 70 -6.04 -4.18 -4.59
CA PRO A 70 -4.78 -4.84 -4.30
C PRO A 70 -4.71 -5.26 -2.83
N ILE A 71 -3.79 -6.17 -2.51
CA ILE A 71 -3.42 -6.40 -1.11
C ILE A 71 -2.58 -5.21 -0.66
N PHE A 72 -2.96 -4.54 0.43
CA PHE A 72 -2.19 -3.41 0.94
C PHE A 72 -1.03 -3.92 1.79
N LEU A 73 0.18 -3.45 1.48
CA LEU A 73 1.40 -3.73 2.21
C LEU A 73 1.87 -2.45 2.90
N PHE A 74 2.10 -2.56 4.20
CA PHE A 74 2.81 -1.55 4.98
C PHE A 74 4.14 -2.15 5.46
N SER A 75 5.21 -1.41 5.28
CA SER A 75 6.53 -1.77 5.79
C SER A 75 6.79 -1.06 7.10
N LYS A 76 6.92 -1.85 8.17
CA LYS A 76 7.35 -1.33 9.47
C LYS A 76 8.73 -0.67 9.41
N THR A 77 9.63 -1.10 8.51
CA THR A 77 10.93 -0.43 8.37
C THR A 77 10.78 1.00 7.88
N THR A 78 9.83 1.26 6.99
CA THR A 78 9.53 2.59 6.48
C THR A 78 8.80 3.44 7.52
N ILE A 79 7.82 2.86 8.22
CA ILE A 79 7.03 3.56 9.23
C ILE A 79 7.85 3.93 10.46
N GLU A 80 8.75 3.05 10.91
CA GLU A 80 9.62 3.28 12.07
C GLU A 80 10.83 4.17 11.73
N SER A 81 11.07 4.44 10.44
CA SER A 81 12.15 5.30 9.99
C SER A 81 11.91 6.75 10.43
N PRO A 82 12.96 7.46 10.91
CA PRO A 82 12.86 8.89 11.19
C PRO A 82 12.76 9.74 9.90
N MET A 83 13.11 9.17 8.75
CA MET A 83 12.94 9.83 7.45
C MET A 83 11.56 9.48 6.87
N PRO A 84 10.76 10.48 6.47
CA PRO A 84 9.49 10.23 5.82
C PRO A 84 9.72 9.50 4.47
N PRO A 85 8.82 8.59 4.07
CA PRO A 85 8.90 7.96 2.77
C PRO A 85 8.78 9.01 1.66
N SER A 86 9.62 8.86 0.64
CA SER A 86 9.53 9.68 -0.57
C SER A 86 8.64 8.97 -1.59
N PRO A 87 7.65 9.65 -2.19
CA PRO A 87 6.84 9.06 -3.23
C PRO A 87 7.70 8.74 -4.46
N SER A 88 7.36 7.68 -5.18
CA SER A 88 8.00 7.28 -6.44
C SER A 88 7.60 8.21 -7.59
N LEU A 89 8.04 9.46 -7.54
CA LEU A 89 7.73 10.48 -8.56
C LEU A 89 8.91 10.62 -9.55
N ASN A 90 8.66 10.34 -10.82
CA ASN A 90 9.59 10.62 -11.91
C ASN A 90 8.97 11.65 -12.85
N LEU A 91 9.21 12.94 -12.59
CA LEU A 91 8.69 14.05 -13.40
C LEU A 91 9.60 14.41 -14.60
N GLY A 92 10.65 13.63 -14.86
CA GLY A 92 11.67 13.97 -15.84
C GLY A 92 12.54 15.17 -15.42
N SER A 93 13.68 15.37 -16.07
CA SER A 93 14.55 16.52 -15.82
C SER A 93 14.17 17.69 -16.72
N GLU A 94 13.41 18.68 -16.21
CA GLU A 94 13.04 19.89 -16.97
C GLU A 94 14.24 20.73 -17.45
N THR A 95 15.39 20.60 -16.77
CA THR A 95 16.58 21.43 -16.99
C THR A 95 17.15 21.31 -18.41
N SER A 96 17.00 20.16 -19.08
CA SER A 96 17.58 19.93 -20.41
C SER A 96 16.82 20.66 -21.54
N LEU A 97 15.49 20.80 -21.45
CA LEU A 97 14.69 21.38 -22.53
C LEU A 97 14.86 22.90 -22.65
N LYS A 98 14.98 23.61 -21.52
CA LYS A 98 15.16 25.06 -21.52
C LYS A 98 16.42 25.46 -22.28
N GLU A 99 17.53 24.75 -22.02
CA GLU A 99 18.80 24.97 -22.70
C GLU A 99 18.73 24.63 -24.21
N GLU A 100 17.94 23.63 -24.59
CA GLU A 100 17.69 23.30 -26.00
C GLU A 100 16.91 24.40 -26.73
N VAL A 101 15.92 25.01 -26.06
CA VAL A 101 15.17 26.16 -26.60
C VAL A 101 16.08 27.36 -26.78
N GLU A 102 16.87 27.71 -25.77
CA GLU A 102 17.79 28.85 -25.83
C GLU A 102 18.81 28.69 -26.97
N ARG A 103 19.38 27.49 -27.16
CA ARG A 103 20.26 27.19 -28.30
C ARG A 103 19.56 27.31 -29.63
N SER A 104 18.31 26.84 -29.73
CA SER A 104 17.51 26.89 -30.96
C SER A 104 17.16 28.31 -31.40
N LEU A 105 17.05 29.26 -30.46
CA LEU A 105 16.83 30.67 -30.75
C LEU A 105 18.03 31.35 -31.41
N GLN A 106 19.25 30.85 -31.17
CA GLN A 106 20.49 31.39 -31.75
C GLN A 106 20.79 30.88 -33.16
N LEU A 107 20.01 29.92 -33.67
CA LEU A 107 20.24 29.33 -34.99
C LEU A 107 19.82 30.29 -36.13
N PRO A 108 20.57 30.29 -37.27
CA PRO A 108 20.23 31.09 -38.44
C PRO A 108 18.92 30.60 -39.11
N PRO A 109 18.22 31.44 -39.89
CA PRO A 109 16.95 31.07 -40.53
C PRO A 109 17.17 30.18 -41.77
N THR A 110 17.56 28.93 -41.56
CA THR A 110 17.74 27.92 -42.61
C THR A 110 16.67 26.83 -42.55
N TYR A 111 16.59 26.01 -43.61
CA TYR A 111 15.75 24.82 -43.61
C TYR A 111 16.14 23.84 -42.49
N GLU A 112 17.44 23.66 -42.21
CA GLU A 112 17.84 22.78 -41.10
C GLU A 112 17.36 23.30 -39.74
N THR A 113 17.32 24.63 -39.54
CA THR A 113 16.77 25.23 -38.32
C THR A 113 15.27 24.96 -38.18
N LEU A 114 14.51 25.01 -39.27
CA LEU A 114 13.09 24.63 -39.27
C LEU A 114 12.92 23.16 -38.84
N VAL A 115 13.71 22.26 -39.42
CA VAL A 115 13.70 20.82 -39.06
C VAL A 115 14.08 20.62 -37.59
N SER A 116 15.11 21.31 -37.11
CA SER A 116 15.55 21.22 -35.70
C SER A 116 14.46 21.70 -34.73
N ARG A 117 13.78 22.80 -35.05
CA ARG A 117 12.68 23.34 -34.25
C ARG A 117 11.46 22.41 -34.25
N ALA A 118 11.14 21.80 -35.39
CA ALA A 118 10.07 20.79 -35.46
C ALA A 118 10.38 19.58 -34.56
N LYS A 119 11.62 19.07 -34.60
CA LYS A 119 12.07 17.99 -33.70
C LYS A 119 12.01 18.37 -32.22
N LEU A 120 12.41 19.60 -31.88
CA LEU A 120 12.31 20.10 -30.51
C LEU A 120 10.84 20.16 -30.06
N ALA A 121 9.93 20.66 -30.89
CA ALA A 121 8.50 20.68 -30.60
C ALA A 121 7.91 19.27 -30.39
N MET A 122 8.33 18.28 -31.18
CA MET A 122 7.94 16.88 -30.97
C MET A 122 8.41 16.36 -29.60
N ARG A 123 9.64 16.67 -29.18
CA ARG A 123 10.12 16.30 -27.83
C ARG A 123 9.29 16.93 -26.71
N PHE A 124 8.89 18.19 -26.87
CA PHE A 124 7.98 18.84 -25.91
C PHE A 124 6.64 18.12 -25.81
N GLN A 125 6.09 17.67 -26.94
CA GLN A 125 4.87 16.88 -26.96
C GLN A 125 5.06 15.55 -26.22
N ASP A 126 6.12 14.80 -26.53
CA ASP A 126 6.41 13.50 -25.91
C ASP A 126 6.55 13.66 -24.39
N MET A 127 7.35 14.63 -23.92
CA MET A 127 7.49 14.93 -22.50
C MET A 127 6.18 15.37 -21.84
N GLY A 128 5.37 16.18 -22.53
CA GLY A 128 4.06 16.58 -22.04
C GLY A 128 3.12 15.38 -21.85
N SER A 129 3.15 14.42 -22.77
CA SER A 129 2.40 13.17 -22.67
C SER A 129 2.89 12.27 -21.54
N GLU A 130 4.21 12.13 -21.36
CA GLU A 130 4.80 11.37 -20.25
C GLU A 130 4.45 12.00 -18.88
N LEU A 131 4.52 13.33 -18.78
CA LEU A 131 4.16 14.06 -17.56
C LEU A 131 2.67 13.90 -17.24
N LEU A 132 1.79 14.01 -18.24
CA LEU A 132 0.36 13.78 -18.07
C LEU A 132 0.08 12.36 -17.56
N GLN A 133 0.71 11.36 -18.17
CA GLN A 133 0.56 9.97 -17.75
C GLN A 133 1.06 9.77 -16.32
N SER A 134 2.19 10.38 -15.97
CA SER A 134 2.74 10.33 -14.60
C SER A 134 1.79 10.96 -13.58
N CYS A 135 1.15 12.09 -13.91
CA CYS A 135 0.14 12.72 -13.06
C CYS A 135 -1.10 11.83 -12.88
N VAL A 136 -1.58 11.18 -13.95
CA VAL A 136 -2.72 10.25 -13.86
C VAL A 136 -2.38 9.06 -12.97
N THR A 137 -1.20 8.47 -13.15
CA THR A 137 -0.70 7.38 -12.30
C THR A 137 -0.62 7.83 -10.84
N LEU A 138 -0.05 9.00 -10.56
CA LEU A 138 0.07 9.53 -9.20
C LEU A 138 -1.30 9.72 -8.54
N ILE A 139 -2.31 10.22 -9.26
CA ILE A 139 -3.67 10.36 -8.72
C ILE A 139 -4.25 8.98 -8.34
N ASN A 140 -4.03 7.97 -9.17
CA ASN A 140 -4.49 6.61 -8.90
C ASN A 140 -3.75 6.00 -7.69
N GLU A 141 -2.44 6.18 -7.60
CA GLU A 141 -1.62 5.74 -6.46
C GLU A 141 -2.07 6.41 -5.17
N GLN A 142 -2.32 7.73 -5.18
CA GLN A 142 -2.86 8.46 -4.02
C GLN A 142 -4.23 7.95 -3.61
N HIS A 143 -5.08 7.59 -4.57
CA HIS A 143 -6.37 6.98 -4.27
C HIS A 143 -6.22 5.64 -3.55
N LEU A 144 -5.30 4.79 -4.01
CA LEU A 144 -4.99 3.51 -3.38
C LEU A 144 -4.32 3.69 -2.01
N GLN A 145 -3.42 4.65 -1.83
CA GLN A 145 -2.84 4.97 -0.52
C GLN A 145 -3.93 5.33 0.50
N ARG A 146 -4.88 6.18 0.09
CA ARG A 146 -6.03 6.52 0.93
C ARG A 146 -6.85 5.28 1.29
N GLN A 147 -7.12 4.39 0.34
CA GLN A 147 -7.84 3.14 0.62
C GLN A 147 -7.08 2.23 1.59
N GLY A 148 -5.76 2.11 1.44
CA GLY A 148 -4.92 1.35 2.36
C GLY A 148 -4.99 1.89 3.79
N TRP A 149 -4.92 3.22 3.97
CA TRP A 149 -5.09 3.82 5.30
C TRP A 149 -6.51 3.62 5.86
N LEU A 150 -7.55 3.70 5.03
CA LEU A 150 -8.91 3.36 5.45
C LEU A 150 -9.05 1.90 5.88
N ALA A 151 -8.34 0.97 5.24
CA ALA A 151 -8.29 -0.42 5.67
C ALA A 151 -7.66 -0.56 7.07
N VAL A 152 -6.58 0.17 7.35
CA VAL A 152 -5.98 0.19 8.70
C VAL A 152 -6.95 0.75 9.74
N VAL A 153 -7.68 1.83 9.42
CA VAL A 153 -8.71 2.37 10.32
C VAL A 153 -9.81 1.34 10.59
N ALA A 154 -10.34 0.70 9.55
CA ALA A 154 -11.33 -0.37 9.68
C ALA A 154 -10.81 -1.54 10.53
N ASN A 155 -9.53 -1.90 10.40
CA ASN A 155 -8.90 -2.91 11.25
C ASN A 155 -8.85 -2.50 12.72
N LEU A 156 -8.47 -1.25 13.01
CA LEU A 156 -8.47 -0.72 14.37
C LEU A 156 -9.88 -0.71 14.97
N GLU A 157 -10.89 -0.33 14.20
CA GLU A 157 -12.31 -0.37 14.62
C GLU A 157 -12.75 -1.81 14.93
N ASN A 158 -12.41 -2.78 14.08
CA ASN A 158 -12.72 -4.19 14.29
C ASN A 158 -12.04 -4.74 15.56
N ILE A 159 -10.78 -4.40 15.80
CA ILE A 159 -10.04 -4.79 17.00
C ILE A 159 -10.68 -4.16 18.25
N ALA A 160 -11.00 -2.86 18.20
CA ALA A 160 -11.62 -2.16 19.32
C ALA A 160 -12.98 -2.77 19.69
N SER A 161 -13.85 -3.02 18.71
CA SER A 161 -15.15 -3.66 18.92
C SER A 161 -15.03 -5.09 19.47
N THR A 162 -14.07 -5.86 18.95
CA THR A 162 -13.79 -7.22 19.45
C THR A 162 -13.31 -7.20 20.89
N PHE A 163 -12.46 -6.23 21.24
CA PHE A 163 -11.93 -6.06 22.59
C PHE A 163 -13.03 -5.64 23.57
N GLU A 164 -13.87 -4.68 23.19
CA GLU A 164 -15.03 -4.24 23.98
C GLU A 164 -15.96 -5.42 24.29
N THR A 165 -16.32 -6.20 23.26
CA THR A 165 -17.17 -7.40 23.40
C THR A 165 -16.56 -8.41 24.39
N ARG A 166 -15.26 -8.70 24.26
CA ARG A 166 -14.56 -9.61 25.17
C ARG A 166 -14.49 -9.06 26.59
N GLY A 167 -14.31 -7.74 26.73
CA GLY A 167 -14.32 -7.03 28.00
C GLY A 167 -15.65 -7.19 28.73
N SER A 168 -16.77 -6.97 28.03
CA SER A 168 -18.11 -7.16 28.60
C SER A 168 -18.37 -8.59 29.04
N ILE A 169 -17.94 -9.59 28.26
CA ILE A 169 -18.07 -11.01 28.64
C ILE A 169 -17.26 -11.31 29.92
N LEU A 170 -16.04 -10.78 30.01
CA LEU A 170 -15.20 -10.96 31.19
C LEU A 170 -15.81 -10.32 32.44
N GLU A 171 -16.32 -9.09 32.31
CA GLU A 171 -16.98 -8.36 33.40
C GLU A 171 -18.22 -9.11 33.89
N GLN A 172 -19.06 -9.59 32.96
CA GLN A 172 -20.22 -10.40 33.30
C GLN A 172 -19.81 -11.69 34.02
N THR A 173 -18.88 -12.46 33.45
CA THR A 173 -18.40 -13.72 34.05
C THR A 173 -17.80 -13.51 35.44
N TYR A 174 -17.06 -12.42 35.62
CA TYR A 174 -16.46 -12.08 36.91
C TYR A 174 -17.52 -11.67 37.93
N THR A 175 -18.53 -10.91 37.52
CA THR A 175 -19.66 -10.53 38.38
C THR A 175 -20.43 -11.76 38.83
N GLU A 176 -20.77 -12.66 37.90
CA GLU A 176 -21.42 -13.94 38.20
C GLU A 176 -20.57 -14.78 39.17
N PHE A 177 -19.25 -14.85 38.97
CA PHE A 177 -18.36 -15.55 39.89
C PHE A 177 -18.39 -14.97 41.30
N LEU A 178 -18.34 -13.64 41.44
CA LEU A 178 -18.40 -12.96 42.74
C LEU A 178 -19.72 -13.22 43.48
N GLU A 179 -20.84 -13.36 42.77
CA GLU A 179 -22.14 -13.67 43.37
C GLU A 179 -22.22 -15.09 43.96
N ILE A 180 -21.42 -16.03 43.43
CA ILE A 180 -21.40 -17.42 43.92
C ILE A 180 -20.47 -17.59 45.14
N ILE A 181 -19.45 -16.73 45.30
CA ILE A 181 -18.50 -16.80 46.43
C ILE A 181 -19.19 -16.89 47.81
N PRO A 182 -20.20 -16.06 48.15
CA PRO A 182 -20.91 -16.16 49.42
C PRO A 182 -21.56 -17.54 49.65
N GLN A 183 -22.13 -18.13 48.59
CA GLN A 183 -22.77 -19.44 48.65
C GLN A 183 -21.75 -20.53 48.97
N TYR A 184 -20.61 -20.55 48.27
CA TYR A 184 -19.53 -21.49 48.57
C TYR A 184 -18.94 -21.30 49.98
N LYS A 185 -18.78 -20.06 50.45
CA LYS A 185 -18.34 -19.80 51.83
C LYS A 185 -19.31 -20.39 52.86
N SER A 186 -20.62 -20.20 52.68
CA SER A 186 -21.62 -20.77 53.59
C SER A 186 -21.62 -22.30 53.66
N LEU A 187 -21.15 -22.99 52.61
CA LEU A 187 -21.00 -24.45 52.60
C LEU A 187 -19.75 -24.93 53.36
N LEU A 188 -18.73 -24.08 53.48
CA LEU A 188 -17.49 -24.38 54.22
C LEU A 188 -17.62 -24.14 55.73
N ASP A 189 -18.57 -23.30 56.15
CA ASP A 189 -18.84 -22.98 57.57
C ASP A 189 -19.77 -24.00 58.27
N ARG A 190 -20.01 -25.17 57.67
CA ARG A 190 -20.76 -26.32 58.24
C ARG A 190 -19.83 -27.47 58.61
#